data_AF-A0A9E3J990-F1
#
_entry.id   AF-A0A9E3J990-F1
#
_cell.length_a   1.000
_cell.length_b   1.000
_cell.length_c   1.000
_cell.angle_alpha   90.00
_cell.angle_beta   90.00
_cell.angle_gamma   90.00
#
_symmetry.space_group_name_H-M   'P 1'
#
loop_
_entity.id
_entity.type
_entity.pdbx_description
1 polymer ?
#
loop_
_entity_poly.entity_id
_entity_poly.type
_entity_poly.pdbx_seq_one_letter_code
_entity_poly.pdbx_strand_id
1 'polypeptide(L)'
;MSLATETAAESAAVHEDDPRRSWAAVFALARFEARDLLRYIPVVATLLLYVGYTAWTLFDEKEGMDAFPALQDADRATQTGPLLFGIALFVCVNRCTLRSRRRGTDRQFDVLVMEPWRRTVAHVLSVVPFAAVTALVVLGEFTRQALRPGAVGHGSLAELAVGPLYVLLCGALGVLLARLVPSTFAVPVGVVGLFVFSVFISAGTGGAEWSRWLSPIVGENGGNTVLPSDLIGRPA
;
A
#
# COMPACT_ATOMS: atom_id res chain seq x y z
N MET A 1 -37.17 -55.24 27.93
CA MET A 1 -35.76 -55.52 27.59
C MET A 1 -35.57 -55.00 26.16
N SER A 2 -35.19 -53.73 25.91
CA SER A 2 -33.90 -53.05 26.13
C SER A 2 -32.69 -53.87 25.67
N LEU A 3 -32.07 -53.41 24.57
CA LEU A 3 -30.63 -53.39 24.22
C LEU A 3 -30.56 -52.87 22.77
N ALA A 4 -30.43 -51.56 22.58
CA ALA A 4 -29.17 -50.86 22.33
C ALA A 4 -28.60 -51.21 20.94
N THR A 5 -28.86 -50.44 19.87
CA THR A 5 -28.08 -49.23 19.50
C THR A 5 -26.63 -49.29 19.94
N GLU A 6 -25.86 -50.20 19.35
CA GLU A 6 -24.40 -50.16 19.37
C GLU A 6 -23.88 -49.69 18.01
N THR A 7 -23.05 -48.63 18.09
CA THR A 7 -21.94 -48.31 17.19
C THR A 7 -22.23 -47.76 15.78
N ALA A 8 -23.09 -46.75 15.71
CA ALA A 8 -22.91 -45.62 14.76
C ALA A 8 -21.93 -44.56 15.32
N ALA A 9 -20.90 -44.98 16.05
CA ALA A 9 -20.01 -44.10 16.82
C ALA A 9 -18.57 -44.01 16.26
N GLU A 10 -18.32 -44.52 15.05
CA GLU A 10 -16.98 -44.49 14.42
C GLU A 10 -16.95 -43.69 13.10
N SER A 11 -17.82 -42.69 12.95
CA SER A 11 -17.75 -41.74 11.83
C SER A 11 -18.11 -40.33 12.25
N ALA A 12 -17.74 -39.96 13.47
CA ALA A 12 -17.74 -38.57 13.93
C ALA A 12 -16.36 -38.24 14.50
N ALA A 13 -15.30 -38.53 13.72
CA ALA A 13 -14.06 -37.80 13.88
C ALA A 13 -14.36 -36.35 13.47
N VAL A 14 -14.87 -35.58 14.44
CA VAL A 14 -14.77 -34.12 14.46
C VAL A 14 -13.33 -33.84 14.10
N HIS A 15 -13.08 -33.45 12.85
CA HIS A 15 -11.77 -32.99 12.45
C HIS A 15 -11.54 -31.75 13.29
N GLU A 16 -10.70 -31.87 14.32
CA GLU A 16 -10.11 -30.71 14.97
C GLU A 16 -9.60 -29.82 13.84
N ASP A 17 -10.16 -28.61 13.76
CA ASP A 17 -9.78 -27.61 12.78
C ASP A 17 -8.30 -27.30 12.96
N ASP A 18 -7.44 -28.02 12.23
CA ASP A 18 -6.00 -27.81 12.29
C ASP A 18 -5.73 -26.32 12.01
N PRO A 19 -5.17 -25.58 12.98
CA PRO A 19 -4.92 -24.15 12.82
C PRO A 19 -4.08 -23.87 11.56
N ARG A 20 -3.23 -24.81 11.11
CA ARG A 20 -2.47 -24.67 9.86
C ARG A 20 -3.37 -24.66 8.62
N ARG A 21 -4.40 -25.52 8.58
CA ARG A 21 -5.39 -25.56 7.50
C ARG A 21 -6.21 -24.27 7.46
N SER A 22 -6.52 -23.72 8.63
CA SER A 22 -7.26 -22.46 8.76
C SER A 22 -6.47 -21.24 8.24
N TRP A 23 -5.15 -21.18 8.46
CA TRP A 23 -4.28 -20.13 7.92
C TRP A 23 -3.97 -20.30 6.44
N ALA A 24 -3.82 -21.54 5.97
CA ALA A 24 -3.69 -21.82 4.54
C ALA A 24 -4.89 -21.27 3.75
N ALA A 25 -6.11 -21.36 4.30
CA ALA A 25 -7.29 -20.75 3.71
C ALA A 25 -7.22 -19.21 3.66
N VAL A 26 -6.68 -18.56 4.70
CA VAL A 26 -6.44 -17.09 4.71
C VAL A 26 -5.51 -16.68 3.58
N PHE A 27 -4.36 -17.35 3.44
CA PHE A 27 -3.40 -17.05 2.38
C PHE A 27 -3.93 -17.36 0.99
N ALA A 28 -4.68 -18.45 0.83
CA ALA A 28 -5.32 -18.78 -0.43
C ALA A 28 -6.33 -17.69 -0.84
N LEU A 29 -7.15 -17.22 0.10
CA LEU A 29 -8.10 -16.13 -0.13
C LEU A 29 -7.37 -14.82 -0.42
N ALA A 30 -6.34 -14.47 0.35
CA ALA A 30 -5.54 -13.26 0.13
C ALA A 30 -4.90 -13.26 -1.27
N ARG A 31 -4.34 -14.39 -1.71
CA ARG A 31 -3.77 -14.57 -3.06
C ARG A 31 -4.84 -14.44 -4.14
N PHE A 32 -6.03 -14.99 -3.91
CA PHE A 32 -7.14 -14.85 -4.84
C PHE A 32 -7.58 -13.39 -4.97
N GLU A 33 -7.79 -12.70 -3.85
CA GLU A 33 -8.20 -11.29 -3.84
C GLU A 33 -7.13 -10.38 -4.46
N ALA A 34 -5.84 -10.64 -4.20
CA ALA A 34 -4.75 -9.90 -4.83
C ALA A 34 -4.76 -10.04 -6.36
N ARG A 35 -5.06 -11.24 -6.88
CA ARG A 35 -5.21 -11.48 -8.32
C ARG A 35 -6.47 -10.87 -8.89
N ASP A 36 -7.56 -10.85 -8.13
CA ASP A 36 -8.80 -10.21 -8.56
C ASP A 36 -8.63 -8.69 -8.64
N LEU A 37 -7.88 -8.08 -7.71
CA LEU A 37 -7.49 -6.66 -7.76
C LEU A 37 -6.76 -6.30 -9.06
N LEU A 38 -5.90 -7.18 -9.56
CA LEU A 38 -5.23 -7.01 -10.86
C LEU A 38 -6.18 -7.09 -12.06
N ARG A 39 -7.45 -7.46 -11.90
CA ARG A 39 -8.44 -7.39 -12.98
C ARG A 39 -9.14 -6.03 -13.07
N TYR A 40 -9.00 -5.20 -12.03
CA TYR A 40 -9.57 -3.87 -12.05
C TYR A 40 -8.69 -2.94 -12.88
N ILE A 41 -9.28 -2.39 -13.94
CA ILE A 41 -8.62 -1.44 -14.86
C ILE A 41 -7.90 -0.31 -14.09
N PRO A 42 -8.52 0.35 -13.09
CA PRO A 42 -7.82 1.41 -12.35
C PRO A 42 -6.54 0.96 -11.66
N VAL A 43 -6.51 -0.25 -11.08
CA VAL A 43 -5.33 -0.79 -10.39
C VAL A 43 -4.21 -1.04 -11.39
N VAL A 44 -4.48 -1.74 -12.48
CA VAL A 44 -3.46 -2.04 -13.49
C VAL A 44 -2.98 -0.78 -14.18
N ALA A 45 -3.89 0.11 -14.58
CA ALA A 45 -3.54 1.35 -15.28
C ALA A 45 -2.64 2.24 -14.42
N THR A 46 -2.99 2.45 -13.14
CA THR A 46 -2.16 3.27 -12.24
C THR A 46 -0.87 2.59 -11.84
N LEU A 47 -0.84 1.26 -11.69
CA LEU A 47 0.39 0.51 -11.47
C LEU A 47 1.34 0.62 -12.65
N LEU A 48 0.85 0.41 -13.87
CA LEU A 48 1.64 0.53 -15.09
C LEU A 48 2.11 1.97 -15.31
N LEU A 49 1.25 2.95 -15.04
CA LEU A 49 1.63 4.37 -15.10
C LEU A 49 2.75 4.67 -14.09
N TYR A 50 2.61 4.21 -12.84
CA TYR A 50 3.62 4.39 -11.81
C TYR A 50 4.96 3.76 -12.21
N VAL A 51 4.96 2.46 -12.52
CA VAL A 51 6.18 1.72 -12.89
C VAL A 51 6.77 2.28 -14.18
N GLY A 52 5.95 2.57 -15.19
CA GLY A 52 6.37 3.09 -16.48
C GLY A 52 6.95 4.49 -16.39
N TYR A 53 6.32 5.38 -15.61
CA TYR A 53 6.84 6.71 -15.33
C TYR A 53 8.18 6.63 -14.60
N THR A 54 8.28 5.84 -13.52
CA THR A 54 9.54 5.65 -12.79
C THR A 54 10.63 5.03 -13.68
N ALA A 55 10.28 4.04 -14.51
CA ALA A 55 11.24 3.46 -15.45
C ALA A 55 11.73 4.50 -16.46
N TRP A 56 10.82 5.30 -17.03
CA TRP A 56 11.18 6.35 -17.97
C TRP A 56 12.11 7.39 -17.34
N THR A 57 11.81 7.89 -16.15
CA THR A 57 12.68 8.84 -15.43
C THR A 57 14.04 8.26 -15.04
N LEU A 58 14.13 6.93 -14.85
CA LEU A 58 15.40 6.24 -14.57
C LEU A 58 16.34 6.14 -15.77
N PHE A 59 15.77 6.09 -16.98
CA PHE A 59 16.52 6.00 -18.23
C PHE A 59 16.74 7.37 -18.89
N ASP A 60 16.03 8.39 -18.44
CA ASP A 60 16.27 9.77 -18.87
C ASP A 60 17.64 10.25 -18.36
N GLU A 61 18.47 10.74 -19.28
CA GLU A 61 19.77 11.32 -18.93
C GLU A 61 19.53 12.66 -18.24
N LYS A 62 20.09 12.80 -17.03
CA LYS A 62 19.99 14.07 -16.30
C LYS A 62 21.23 14.89 -16.57
N GLU A 63 21.04 16.12 -17.03
CA GLU A 63 22.10 17.09 -17.32
C GLU A 63 22.22 18.15 -16.21
N GLY A 64 23.36 18.84 -16.16
CA GLY A 64 23.57 19.96 -15.22
C GLY A 64 23.64 19.54 -13.76
N MET A 65 23.01 20.31 -12.86
CA MET A 65 23.03 20.03 -11.40
C MET A 65 22.39 18.68 -11.04
N ASP A 66 21.47 18.19 -11.89
CA ASP A 66 20.80 16.91 -11.68
C ASP A 66 21.68 15.69 -11.99
N ALA A 67 22.88 15.90 -12.56
CA ALA A 67 23.89 14.88 -12.76
C ALA A 67 24.57 14.45 -11.44
N PHE A 68 24.50 15.28 -10.39
CA PHE A 68 25.11 15.06 -9.09
C PHE A 68 24.04 14.92 -8.00
N PRO A 69 23.36 13.76 -7.91
CA PRO A 69 22.20 13.62 -7.03
C PRO A 69 22.59 13.60 -5.54
N ALA A 70 21.88 14.41 -4.75
CA ALA A 70 21.86 14.28 -3.30
C ALA A 70 20.94 13.12 -2.88
N LEU A 71 21.48 12.15 -2.13
CA LEU A 71 20.73 10.92 -1.78
C LEU A 71 19.52 11.16 -0.86
N GLN A 72 19.46 12.30 -0.16
CA GLN A 72 18.34 12.73 0.68
C GLN A 72 17.22 13.44 -0.09
N ASP A 73 17.48 13.90 -1.31
CA ASP A 73 16.43 14.42 -2.20
C ASP A 73 15.91 13.28 -3.08
N ALA A 74 16.80 12.35 -3.42
CA ALA A 74 16.51 11.12 -4.13
C ALA A 74 15.45 10.25 -3.43
N ASP A 75 15.61 9.98 -2.13
CA ASP A 75 14.65 9.18 -1.36
C ASP A 75 13.32 9.92 -1.16
N ARG A 76 13.32 11.24 -0.94
CA ARG A 76 12.10 12.08 -0.89
C ARG A 76 11.32 12.10 -2.19
N ALA A 77 11.99 12.16 -3.33
CA ALA A 77 11.34 12.17 -4.64
C ALA A 77 10.46 10.92 -4.85
N THR A 78 10.83 9.78 -4.24
CA THR A 78 10.07 8.52 -4.37
C THR A 78 8.72 8.53 -3.64
N GLN A 79 8.50 9.46 -2.70
CA GLN A 79 7.33 9.46 -1.81
C GLN A 79 6.01 9.80 -2.53
N THR A 80 6.06 10.60 -3.60
CA THR A 80 4.85 11.06 -4.32
C THR A 80 4.43 10.13 -5.45
N GLY A 81 5.35 9.35 -6.00
CA GLY A 81 5.12 8.44 -7.12
C GLY A 81 3.92 7.48 -6.94
N PRO A 82 3.78 6.77 -5.81
CA PRO A 82 2.72 5.78 -5.63
C PRO A 82 1.37 6.37 -5.20
N LEU A 83 1.20 7.70 -5.10
CA LEU A 83 -0.03 8.31 -4.57
C LEU A 83 -1.28 7.92 -5.37
N LEU A 84 -1.26 8.10 -6.69
CA LEU A 84 -2.39 7.75 -7.56
C LEU A 84 -2.70 6.26 -7.51
N PHE A 85 -1.66 5.43 -7.43
CA PHE A 85 -1.79 3.99 -7.29
C PHE A 85 -2.42 3.59 -5.95
N GLY A 86 -2.00 4.23 -4.85
CA GLY A 86 -2.60 4.05 -3.52
C GLY A 86 -4.09 4.40 -3.50
N ILE A 87 -4.49 5.51 -4.15
CA ILE A 87 -5.90 5.90 -4.28
C ILE A 87 -6.70 4.84 -5.06
N ALA A 88 -6.17 4.35 -6.18
CA ALA A 88 -6.83 3.31 -6.95
C ALA A 88 -7.01 2.02 -6.14
N LEU A 89 -6.00 1.64 -5.35
CA LEU A 89 -6.09 0.50 -4.43
C LEU A 89 -7.13 0.73 -3.33
N PHE A 90 -7.15 1.89 -2.68
CA PHE A 90 -8.17 2.23 -1.68
C PHE A 90 -9.59 1.99 -2.21
N VAL A 91 -9.88 2.51 -3.41
CA VAL A 91 -11.19 2.36 -4.07
C VAL A 91 -11.50 0.90 -4.39
N CYS A 92 -10.55 0.18 -4.99
CA CYS A 92 -10.78 -1.18 -5.47
C CYS A 92 -10.83 -2.20 -4.33
N VAL A 93 -10.00 -2.05 -3.31
CA VAL A 93 -10.02 -2.90 -2.10
C VAL A 93 -11.33 -2.74 -1.35
N ASN A 94 -11.83 -1.51 -1.18
CA ASN A 94 -13.15 -1.29 -0.59
C ASN A 94 -14.25 -1.99 -1.40
N ARG A 95 -14.23 -1.84 -2.72
CA ARG A 95 -15.19 -2.48 -3.62
C ARG A 95 -15.14 -4.01 -3.55
N CYS A 96 -13.95 -4.60 -3.45
CA CYS A 96 -13.78 -6.05 -3.29
C CYS A 96 -14.31 -6.51 -1.93
N THR A 97 -14.01 -5.78 -0.87
CA THR A 97 -14.46 -6.09 0.50
C THR A 97 -15.99 -6.06 0.61
N LEU A 98 -16.67 -5.16 -0.11
CA LEU A 98 -18.13 -5.10 -0.18
C LEU A 98 -18.76 -6.10 -1.17
N ARG A 99 -17.96 -6.88 -1.92
CA ARG A 99 -18.46 -7.76 -2.99
C ARG A 99 -19.48 -8.78 -2.49
N SER A 100 -19.22 -9.40 -1.35
CA SER A 100 -20.09 -10.44 -0.79
C SER A 100 -21.46 -9.91 -0.40
N ARG A 101 -21.50 -8.73 0.22
CA ARG A 101 -22.73 -7.99 0.55
C ARG A 101 -23.48 -7.58 -0.70
N ARG A 102 -22.79 -6.99 -1.68
CA ARG A 102 -23.40 -6.54 -2.94
C ARG A 102 -24.00 -7.67 -3.77
N ARG A 103 -23.46 -8.88 -3.66
CA ARG A 103 -23.96 -10.07 -4.37
C ARG A 103 -24.89 -10.93 -3.51
N GLY A 104 -25.20 -10.52 -2.27
CA GLY A 104 -26.07 -11.27 -1.37
C GLY A 104 -25.51 -12.63 -0.93
N THR A 105 -24.22 -12.86 -1.12
CA THR A 105 -23.57 -14.16 -0.85
C THR A 105 -23.18 -14.33 0.62
N ASP A 106 -23.34 -13.31 1.46
CA ASP A 106 -22.97 -13.35 2.89
C ASP A 106 -23.60 -14.56 3.61
N ARG A 107 -24.89 -14.86 3.35
CA ARG A 107 -25.57 -16.02 3.96
C ARG A 107 -25.00 -17.36 3.55
N GLN A 108 -24.45 -17.47 2.34
CA GLN A 108 -23.77 -18.69 1.87
C GLN A 108 -22.39 -18.82 2.50
N PHE A 109 -21.76 -17.69 2.84
CA PHE A 109 -20.51 -17.67 3.55
C PHE A 109 -20.65 -17.90 5.05
N ASP A 110 -21.81 -17.66 5.67
CA ASP A 110 -22.05 -17.99 7.08
C ASP A 110 -22.06 -19.51 7.33
N VAL A 111 -22.25 -20.32 6.28
CA VAL A 111 -22.20 -21.79 6.34
C VAL A 111 -20.77 -22.33 6.13
N LEU A 112 -19.83 -21.49 5.66
CA LEU A 112 -18.44 -21.88 5.45
C LEU A 112 -17.64 -21.81 6.76
N VAL A 113 -16.71 -22.75 6.95
CA VAL A 113 -15.83 -22.95 8.13
C VAL A 113 -15.00 -21.71 8.51
N MET A 114 -14.94 -20.70 7.64
CA MET A 114 -14.03 -19.57 7.80
C MET A 114 -14.69 -18.38 8.49
N GLU A 115 -14.23 -18.10 9.70
CA GLU A 115 -14.70 -17.02 10.57
C GLU A 115 -14.65 -15.63 9.88
N PRO A 116 -15.58 -14.70 10.20
CA PRO A 116 -15.65 -13.39 9.55
C PRO A 116 -14.40 -12.51 9.68
N TRP A 117 -13.62 -12.63 10.77
CA TRP A 117 -12.42 -11.82 10.97
C TRP A 117 -11.26 -12.27 10.08
N ARG A 118 -11.15 -13.58 9.81
CA ARG A 118 -10.13 -14.16 8.92
C ARG A 118 -10.26 -13.67 7.49
N ARG A 119 -11.47 -13.33 7.06
CA ARG A 119 -11.74 -12.68 5.76
C ARG A 119 -11.22 -11.24 5.73
N THR A 120 -11.39 -10.48 6.81
CA THR A 120 -10.78 -9.15 6.92
C THR A 120 -9.27 -9.25 6.79
N VAL A 121 -8.66 -10.20 7.52
CA VAL A 121 -7.20 -10.42 7.46
C VAL A 121 -6.77 -10.79 6.05
N ALA A 122 -7.51 -11.65 5.35
CA ALA A 122 -7.21 -11.99 3.96
C ALA A 122 -7.28 -10.77 3.02
N HIS A 123 -8.28 -9.90 3.18
CA HIS A 123 -8.37 -8.67 2.39
C HIS A 123 -7.22 -7.69 2.69
N VAL A 124 -6.82 -7.53 3.95
CA VAL A 124 -5.64 -6.71 4.30
C VAL A 124 -4.36 -7.31 3.71
N LEU A 125 -4.18 -8.63 3.85
CA LEU A 125 -3.02 -9.34 3.30
C LEU A 125 -2.95 -9.30 1.77
N SER A 126 -4.09 -9.16 1.09
CA SER A 126 -4.12 -9.05 -0.38
C SER A 126 -3.41 -7.80 -0.93
N VAL A 127 -3.16 -6.80 -0.07
CA VAL A 127 -2.49 -5.55 -0.42
C VAL A 127 -0.96 -5.69 -0.37
N VAL A 128 -0.44 -6.65 0.41
CA VAL A 128 1.00 -6.86 0.63
C VAL A 128 1.80 -7.03 -0.67
N PRO A 129 1.36 -7.81 -1.68
CA PRO A 129 2.09 -7.92 -2.94
C PRO A 129 2.28 -6.58 -3.66
N PHE A 130 1.30 -5.69 -3.58
CA PHE A 130 1.38 -4.36 -4.20
C PHE A 130 2.37 -3.46 -3.47
N ALA A 131 2.37 -3.48 -2.14
CA ALA A 131 3.37 -2.78 -1.35
C ALA A 131 4.79 -3.32 -1.60
N ALA A 132 4.94 -4.64 -1.78
CA ALA A 132 6.21 -5.25 -2.15
C ALA A 132 6.69 -4.79 -3.53
N VAL A 133 5.81 -4.71 -4.54
CA VAL A 133 6.15 -4.14 -5.85
C VAL A 133 6.57 -2.69 -5.72
N THR A 134 5.83 -1.86 -4.97
CA THR A 134 6.23 -0.47 -4.69
C THR A 134 7.59 -0.40 -4.02
N ALA A 135 7.89 -1.27 -3.05
CA ALA A 135 9.19 -1.31 -2.40
C ALA A 135 10.32 -1.65 -3.37
N LEU A 136 10.09 -2.59 -4.29
CA LEU A 136 11.07 -2.93 -5.33
C LEU A 136 11.31 -1.77 -6.31
N VAL A 137 10.26 -1.05 -6.69
CA VAL A 137 10.37 0.14 -7.56
C VAL A 137 11.18 1.24 -6.86
N VAL A 138 10.83 1.57 -5.62
CA VAL A 138 11.54 2.58 -4.80
C VAL A 138 13.01 2.19 -4.59
N LEU A 139 13.27 0.92 -4.25
CA LEU A 139 14.63 0.43 -4.07
C LEU A 139 15.43 0.47 -5.38
N GLY A 140 14.82 0.12 -6.52
CA GLY A 140 15.44 0.19 -7.83
C GLY A 140 15.78 1.63 -8.23
N GLU A 141 14.85 2.55 -8.00
CA GLU A 141 15.04 3.98 -8.23
C GLU A 141 16.20 4.53 -7.38
N PHE A 142 16.16 4.32 -6.07
CA PHE A 142 17.20 4.77 -5.15
C PHE A 142 18.58 4.18 -5.49
N THR A 143 18.65 2.86 -5.74
CA THR A 143 19.91 2.18 -6.08
C THR A 143 20.52 2.75 -7.35
N ARG A 144 19.70 3.05 -8.38
CA ARG A 144 20.21 3.64 -9.61
C ARG A 144 20.76 5.05 -9.38
N GLN A 145 20.13 5.83 -8.52
CA GLN A 145 20.63 7.16 -8.15
C GLN A 145 21.92 7.07 -7.34
N ALA A 146 22.02 6.11 -6.42
CA ALA A 146 23.22 5.85 -5.61
C ALA A 146 24.43 5.36 -6.43
N LEU A 147 24.18 4.71 -7.57
CA LEU A 147 25.24 4.26 -8.49
C LEU A 147 25.72 5.35 -9.46
N ARG A 148 25.11 6.55 -9.47
CA ARG A 148 25.54 7.64 -10.36
C ARG A 148 26.87 8.23 -9.88
N PRO A 149 27.78 8.60 -10.82
CA PRO A 149 29.02 9.29 -10.48
C PRO A 149 28.71 10.60 -9.74
N GLY A 150 29.34 10.81 -8.59
CA GLY A 150 29.17 12.04 -7.80
C GLY A 150 27.89 12.09 -6.94
N ALA A 151 27.25 10.95 -6.66
CA ALA A 151 26.22 10.86 -5.63
C ALA A 151 26.83 11.16 -4.24
N VAL A 152 26.17 12.03 -3.47
CA VAL A 152 26.62 12.46 -2.13
C VAL A 152 25.51 12.30 -1.11
N GLY A 153 25.89 11.97 0.13
CA GLY A 153 24.97 11.83 1.27
C GLY A 153 24.61 10.39 1.57
N HIS A 154 23.52 10.21 2.33
CA HIS A 154 23.00 8.90 2.74
C HIS A 154 21.48 8.89 2.60
N GLY A 155 20.94 7.80 2.07
CA GLY A 155 19.49 7.59 2.05
C GLY A 155 18.98 7.11 3.40
N SER A 156 17.73 7.47 3.71
CA SER A 156 17.04 7.02 4.91
C SER A 156 16.13 5.84 4.59
N LEU A 157 16.30 4.72 5.30
CA LEU A 157 15.39 3.57 5.17
C LEU A 157 13.95 3.94 5.55
N ALA A 158 13.78 4.87 6.49
CA ALA A 158 12.46 5.34 6.89
C ALA A 158 11.79 6.13 5.76
N GLU A 159 12.54 6.95 5.03
CA GLU A 159 12.02 7.74 3.90
C GLU A 159 11.70 6.83 2.69
N LEU A 160 12.53 5.84 2.41
CA LEU A 160 12.27 4.84 1.37
C LEU A 160 11.04 3.96 1.69
N ALA A 161 10.73 3.74 2.97
CA ALA A 161 9.58 2.96 3.38
C ALA A 161 8.24 3.73 3.22
N VAL A 162 8.26 5.05 3.05
CA VAL A 162 7.05 5.89 2.97
C VAL A 162 6.12 5.42 1.85
N GLY A 163 6.64 5.22 0.63
CA GLY A 163 5.83 4.79 -0.52
C GLY A 163 5.11 3.45 -0.29
N PRO A 164 5.83 2.37 0.07
CA PRO A 164 5.22 1.09 0.40
C PRO A 164 4.23 1.14 1.58
N LEU A 165 4.56 1.90 2.64
CA LEU A 165 3.68 2.06 3.80
C LEU A 165 2.41 2.84 3.44
N TYR A 166 2.51 3.85 2.58
CA TYR A 166 1.36 4.57 2.06
C TYR A 166 0.41 3.64 1.29
N VAL A 167 0.94 2.75 0.45
CA VAL A 167 0.14 1.75 -0.27
C VAL A 167 -0.57 0.80 0.69
N LEU A 168 0.11 0.30 1.73
CA LEU A 168 -0.50 -0.52 2.77
C LEU A 168 -1.60 0.23 3.52
N LEU A 169 -1.35 1.49 3.88
CA LEU A 169 -2.30 2.36 4.57
C LEU A 169 -3.56 2.54 3.73
N CYS A 170 -3.43 2.89 2.45
CA CYS A 170 -4.56 3.03 1.53
C CYS A 170 -5.40 1.74 1.43
N GLY A 171 -4.75 0.59 1.30
CA GLY A 171 -5.45 -0.69 1.26
C GLY A 171 -6.17 -1.00 2.58
N ALA A 172 -5.52 -0.82 3.72
CA ALA A 172 -6.10 -1.03 5.04
C ALA A 172 -7.29 -0.10 5.32
N LEU A 173 -7.18 1.18 4.94
CA LEU A 173 -8.28 2.15 5.01
C LEU A 173 -9.45 1.75 4.11
N GLY A 174 -9.17 1.20 2.92
CA GLY A 174 -10.20 0.69 2.01
C GLY A 174 -11.01 -0.44 2.66
N VAL A 175 -10.34 -1.39 3.32
CA VAL A 175 -10.98 -2.47 4.09
C VAL A 175 -11.75 -1.89 5.29
N LEU A 176 -11.12 -1.03 6.08
CA LEU A 176 -11.72 -0.44 7.28
C LEU A 176 -13.02 0.31 6.93
N LEU A 177 -12.97 1.14 5.89
CA LEU A 177 -14.14 1.90 5.44
C LEU A 177 -15.27 0.98 4.97
N ALA A 178 -14.96 -0.11 4.26
CA ALA A 178 -15.95 -1.09 3.85
C ALA A 178 -16.60 -1.82 5.04
N ARG A 179 -15.85 -1.99 6.14
CA ARG A 179 -16.36 -2.61 7.36
C ARG A 179 -17.23 -1.66 8.19
N LEU A 180 -16.83 -0.40 8.32
CA LEU A 180 -17.53 0.60 9.12
C LEU A 180 -18.77 1.15 8.41
N VAL A 181 -18.68 1.43 7.11
CA VAL A 181 -19.75 2.04 6.32
C VAL A 181 -20.03 1.14 5.11
N PRO A 182 -20.93 0.15 5.24
CA PRO A 182 -21.22 -0.81 4.18
C PRO A 182 -22.11 -0.22 3.07
N SER A 183 -21.68 0.92 2.51
CA SER A 183 -22.35 1.65 1.45
C SER A 183 -21.38 1.89 0.30
N THR A 184 -21.86 1.76 -0.94
CA THR A 184 -21.06 2.04 -2.14
C THR A 184 -20.69 3.53 -2.23
N PHE A 185 -21.49 4.41 -1.62
CA PHE A 185 -21.21 5.86 -1.54
C PHE A 185 -20.10 6.23 -0.55
N ALA A 186 -19.71 5.32 0.35
CA ALA A 186 -18.66 5.60 1.32
C ALA A 186 -17.32 5.90 0.62
N VAL A 187 -17.03 5.24 -0.50
CA VAL A 187 -15.75 5.36 -1.19
C VAL A 187 -15.52 6.75 -1.80
N PRO A 188 -16.40 7.30 -2.66
CA PRO A 188 -16.22 8.66 -3.17
C PRO A 188 -16.10 9.70 -2.05
N VAL A 189 -16.93 9.59 -1.01
CA VAL A 189 -16.89 10.49 0.15
C VAL A 189 -15.56 10.34 0.90
N GLY A 190 -15.06 9.12 1.06
CA GLY A 190 -13.77 8.84 1.67
C GLY A 190 -12.60 9.44 0.88
N VAL A 191 -12.61 9.32 -0.45
CA VAL A 191 -11.57 9.95 -1.32
C VAL A 191 -11.60 11.47 -1.18
N VAL A 192 -12.79 12.09 -1.28
CA VAL A 192 -12.93 13.55 -1.14
C VAL A 192 -12.52 14.00 0.26
N GLY A 193 -12.96 13.30 1.31
CA GLY A 193 -12.62 13.61 2.68
C GLY A 193 -11.11 13.52 2.93
N LEU A 194 -10.44 12.48 2.42
CA LEU A 194 -9.00 12.31 2.56
C LEU A 194 -8.22 13.38 1.79
N PHE A 195 -8.69 13.76 0.59
CA PHE A 195 -8.12 14.86 -0.17
C PHE A 195 -8.26 16.20 0.57
N VAL A 196 -9.46 16.55 1.00
CA VAL A 196 -9.71 17.79 1.77
C VAL A 196 -8.88 17.81 3.05
N PHE A 197 -8.80 16.69 3.75
CA PHE A 197 -7.96 16.56 4.94
C PHE A 197 -6.48 16.79 4.60
N SER A 198 -5.95 16.19 3.52
CA SER A 198 -4.55 16.42 3.13
C SER A 198 -4.25 17.88 2.78
N VAL A 199 -5.18 18.56 2.08
CA VAL A 199 -5.04 19.99 1.74
C VAL A 199 -5.09 20.84 3.00
N PHE A 200 -6.00 20.53 3.92
CA PHE A 200 -6.10 21.23 5.21
C PHE A 200 -4.82 21.08 6.03
N ILE A 201 -4.25 19.87 6.12
CA ILE A 201 -2.98 19.63 6.83
C ILE A 201 -1.83 20.38 6.16
N SER A 202 -1.75 20.36 4.82
CA SER A 202 -0.65 20.97 4.08
C SER A 202 -0.69 22.49 4.04
N ALA A 203 -1.87 23.10 3.88
CA ALA A 203 -2.02 24.54 3.66
C ALA A 203 -2.57 25.29 4.88
N GLY A 204 -3.35 24.61 5.73
CA GLY A 204 -4.08 25.25 6.85
C GLY A 204 -3.32 25.29 8.17
N THR A 205 -2.25 24.49 8.33
CA THR A 205 -1.53 24.36 9.62
C THR A 205 -0.33 25.28 9.75
N GLY A 206 0.03 26.03 8.69
CA GLY A 206 1.16 26.96 8.71
C GLY A 206 2.51 26.32 9.00
N GLY A 207 2.67 25.01 8.77
CA GLY A 207 3.90 24.28 9.08
C GLY A 207 4.10 23.97 10.56
N ALA A 208 3.04 24.03 11.37
CA ALA A 208 3.07 23.70 12.80
C ALA A 208 3.65 22.30 13.02
N GLU A 209 4.54 22.15 14.01
CA GLU A 209 5.34 20.94 14.23
C GLU A 209 4.49 19.66 14.41
N TRP A 210 3.33 19.77 15.08
CA TRP A 210 2.40 18.65 15.27
C TRP A 210 1.78 18.14 13.96
N SER A 211 1.60 19.01 12.96
CA SER A 211 1.00 18.64 11.67
C SER A 211 1.93 17.74 10.83
N ARG A 212 3.25 17.78 11.10
CA ARG A 212 4.25 16.91 10.44
C ARG A 212 4.02 15.44 10.75
N TRP A 213 3.48 15.12 11.93
CA TRP A 213 3.11 13.74 12.30
C TRP A 213 1.89 13.20 11.54
N LEU A 214 1.10 14.09 10.92
CA LEU A 214 -0.11 13.73 10.17
C LEU A 214 0.10 13.70 8.66
N SER A 215 1.20 14.28 8.16
CA SER A 215 1.56 14.20 6.76
C SER A 215 2.27 12.86 6.49
N PRO A 216 1.75 12.01 5.58
CA PRO A 216 2.47 10.80 5.18
C PRO A 216 3.72 11.10 4.35
N ILE A 217 3.87 12.34 3.87
CA ILE A 217 5.01 12.81 3.06
C ILE A 217 5.87 13.73 3.91
N VAL A 218 7.17 13.46 3.95
CA VAL A 218 8.15 14.32 4.61
C VAL A 218 8.59 15.39 3.60
N GLY A 219 8.19 16.63 3.86
CA GLY A 219 8.69 17.80 3.14
C GLY A 219 9.58 18.61 4.06
N GLU A 220 10.89 18.54 3.87
CA GLU A 220 11.78 19.61 4.32
C GLU A 220 12.03 20.56 3.15
N ASN A 221 11.58 21.81 3.29
CA ASN A 221 12.10 22.92 2.50
C ASN A 221 13.50 23.26 3.02
N GLY A 222 14.43 22.32 2.93
CA GLY A 222 15.83 22.55 3.25
C GLY A 222 16.46 23.30 2.09
N GLY A 223 16.62 24.62 2.22
CA GLY A 223 17.39 25.46 1.29
C GLY A 223 18.89 25.16 1.23
N ASN A 224 19.31 23.95 1.61
CA ASN A 224 20.69 23.51 1.54
C ASN A 224 20.91 22.88 0.16
N THR A 225 21.18 23.75 -0.81
CA THR A 225 21.81 23.34 -2.06
C THR A 225 23.03 22.49 -1.69
N VAL A 226 23.05 21.23 -2.09
CA VAL A 226 24.23 20.38 -1.94
C VAL A 226 25.26 20.90 -2.94
N LEU A 227 26.09 21.87 -2.51
CA LEU A 227 27.17 22.37 -3.35
C LEU A 227 28.23 21.26 -3.49
N PRO A 228 28.65 20.94 -4.73
CA PRO A 228 29.84 20.14 -4.95
C PRO A 228 31.00 20.69 -4.12
N SER A 229 31.69 19.82 -3.37
CA SER A 229 32.82 20.19 -2.50
C SER A 229 33.90 20.97 -3.26
N ASP A 230 34.02 20.72 -4.57
CA ASP A 230 34.96 21.37 -5.48
C ASP A 230 34.64 22.86 -5.75
N LEU A 231 33.43 23.31 -5.39
CA LEU A 231 32.99 24.70 -5.45
C LEU A 231 33.12 25.43 -4.10
N ILE A 232 33.45 24.71 -3.02
CA ILE A 232 33.70 25.31 -1.71
C ILE A 232 35.10 25.96 -1.75
N GLY A 233 35.13 27.29 -1.81
CA GLY A 233 36.36 28.08 -1.69
C GLY A 233 37.00 28.57 -2.99
N ARG A 234 36.34 28.40 -4.15
CA ARG A 234 36.76 29.13 -5.37
C ARG A 234 36.18 30.55 -5.34
N PRO A 235 37.00 31.60 -5.51
CA PRO A 235 36.48 32.94 -5.71
C PRO A 235 35.67 32.97 -7.01
N ALA A 236 34.56 33.71 -6.98
CA ALA A 236 33.67 33.93 -8.12
C ALA A 236 34.37 34.61 -9.30
#